data_AF-A0A258CXT6-F1
#
_entry.id   AF-A0A258CXT6-F1
#
_cell.length_a   1.000
_cell.length_b   1.000
_cell.length_c   1.000
_cell.angle_alpha   90.00
_cell.angle_beta   90.00
_cell.angle_gamma   90.00
#
_symmetry.space_group_name_H-M   'P 1'
#
loop_
_entity.id
_entity.type
_entity.pdbx_description
1 polymer ?
#
loop_
_entity_poly.entity_id
_entity_poly.type
_entity_poly.pdbx_seq_one_letter_code
_entity_poly.pdbx_strand_id
1 'polypeptide(L)'
;MSRAALAVLLLVPVVVGCAPKGERREAICAIQALPARPGFDRFGAPPPGVEKLAQATAEVYGPGIAGGYGVRWWGPCGPSAKTTDMLLLGPGPWALTKGGPRADGHQVAYGTCYHRREADGWRTVACRINR
;
A
#
# COMPACT_ATOMS: atom_id res chain seq x y z
N MET A 1 -3.89 -16.93 -44.76
CA MET A 1 -4.44 -16.93 -43.38
C MET A 1 -3.27 -17.06 -42.42
N SER A 2 -2.90 -15.95 -41.77
CA SER A 2 -1.59 -15.75 -41.16
C SER A 2 -1.50 -16.39 -39.78
N ARG A 3 -0.53 -17.30 -39.58
CA ARG A 3 -0.29 -18.08 -38.33
C ARG A 3 0.38 -17.26 -37.20
N ALA A 4 0.37 -15.93 -37.29
CA ALA A 4 1.14 -15.05 -36.41
C ALA A 4 0.36 -14.48 -35.20
N ALA A 5 -0.89 -14.91 -34.97
CA ALA A 5 -1.74 -14.31 -33.93
C ALA A 5 -1.68 -15.02 -32.56
N LEU A 6 -1.09 -16.22 -32.44
CA LEU A 6 -1.18 -17.02 -31.21
C LEU A 6 -0.06 -16.81 -30.18
N ALA A 7 1.01 -16.08 -30.51
CA ALA A 7 2.16 -15.96 -29.62
C ALA A 7 2.06 -14.82 -28.58
N VAL A 8 1.13 -13.88 -28.74
CA VAL A 8 1.06 -12.67 -27.90
C VAL A 8 0.22 -12.86 -26.62
N LEU A 9 -0.58 -13.93 -26.54
CA LEU A 9 -1.49 -14.18 -25.41
C LEU A 9 -0.86 -14.90 -24.21
N LEU A 10 0.39 -15.37 -24.31
CA LEU A 10 1.04 -16.19 -23.27
C LEU A 10 1.95 -15.42 -22.31
N LEU A 11 2.12 -14.11 -22.48
CA LEU A 11 2.99 -13.29 -21.59
C LEU A 11 2.24 -12.65 -20.41
N VAL A 12 0.90 -12.74 -20.37
CA VAL A 12 0.09 -12.12 -19.31
C VAL A 12 0.07 -12.89 -17.96
N PRO A 13 0.27 -14.22 -17.84
CA PRO A 13 0.04 -14.88 -16.54
C PRO A 13 1.21 -14.72 -15.56
N VAL A 14 2.38 -14.26 -15.99
CA VAL A 14 3.58 -14.25 -15.13
C VAL A 14 3.55 -13.11 -14.11
N VAL A 15 2.85 -12.01 -14.38
CA VAL A 15 2.83 -10.83 -13.48
C VAL A 15 1.80 -10.98 -12.35
N VAL A 16 0.82 -11.89 -12.49
CA VAL A 16 -0.21 -12.12 -11.47
C VAL A 16 0.29 -13.04 -10.34
N GLY A 17 1.39 -13.77 -10.57
CA GLY A 17 1.96 -14.72 -9.61
C GLY A 17 2.62 -14.09 -8.37
N CYS A 18 2.98 -12.79 -8.43
CA CYS A 18 3.74 -12.13 -7.37
C CYS A 18 2.87 -11.37 -6.35
N ALA A 19 1.56 -11.22 -6.60
CA ALA A 19 0.66 -10.57 -5.67
C ALA A 19 0.29 -11.50 -4.50
N PRO A 20 0.09 -10.95 -3.28
CA PRO A 20 -0.49 -11.70 -2.16
C PRO A 20 -1.87 -12.26 -2.52
N LYS A 21 -2.26 -13.37 -1.88
CA LYS A 21 -3.54 -14.07 -2.10
C LYS A 21 -4.31 -14.25 -0.78
N GLY A 22 -5.59 -14.62 -0.87
CA GLY A 22 -6.45 -14.90 0.29
C GLY A 22 -6.61 -13.71 1.24
N GLU A 23 -6.70 -13.99 2.54
CA GLU A 23 -6.88 -12.99 3.62
C GLU A 23 -5.90 -11.83 3.53
N ARG A 24 -4.67 -12.10 3.08
CA ARG A 24 -3.63 -11.08 2.94
C ARG A 24 -4.03 -10.04 1.90
N ARG A 25 -4.55 -10.49 0.76
CA ARG A 25 -5.01 -9.62 -0.32
C ARG A 25 -6.26 -8.84 0.09
N GLU A 26 -7.17 -9.49 0.80
CA GLU A 26 -8.38 -8.85 1.33
C GLU A 26 -8.02 -7.71 2.30
N ALA A 27 -7.09 -7.95 3.24
CA ALA A 27 -6.62 -6.92 4.16
C ALA A 27 -5.99 -5.73 3.42
N ILE A 28 -5.09 -6.00 2.48
CA ILE A 28 -4.44 -4.96 1.66
C ILE A 28 -5.48 -4.13 0.93
N CYS A 29 -6.42 -4.77 0.22
CA CYS A 29 -7.41 -4.03 -0.55
C CYS A 29 -8.40 -3.28 0.34
N ALA A 30 -8.76 -3.81 1.50
CA ALA A 30 -9.56 -3.09 2.49
C ALA A 30 -8.84 -1.83 3.00
N ILE A 31 -7.53 -1.92 3.29
CA ILE A 31 -6.73 -0.75 3.72
C ILE A 31 -6.60 0.27 2.58
N GLN A 32 -6.35 -0.19 1.35
CA GLN A 32 -6.23 0.70 0.18
C GLN A 32 -7.55 1.44 -0.12
N ALA A 33 -8.69 0.82 0.17
CA ALA A 33 -10.01 1.40 -0.01
C ALA A 33 -10.39 2.43 1.08
N LEU A 34 -9.60 2.57 2.15
CA LEU A 34 -9.83 3.60 3.15
C LEU A 34 -9.66 5.00 2.52
N PRO A 35 -10.50 5.98 2.90
CA PRO A 35 -10.51 7.30 2.27
C PRO A 35 -9.27 8.14 2.61
N ALA A 36 -8.50 7.74 3.62
CA ALA A 36 -7.36 8.49 4.12
C ALA A 36 -6.20 8.50 3.13
N ARG A 37 -5.72 9.70 2.83
CA ARG A 37 -4.67 9.98 1.84
C ARG A 37 -3.40 10.46 2.53
N PRO A 38 -2.33 9.64 2.54
CA PRO A 38 -1.01 10.08 2.98
C PRO A 38 -0.60 11.38 2.29
N GLY A 39 0.03 12.28 3.01
CA GLY A 39 0.53 13.57 2.49
C GLY A 39 -0.53 14.65 2.25
N PHE A 40 -1.82 14.32 2.31
CA PHE A 40 -2.93 15.28 2.26
C PHE A 40 -3.61 15.45 3.61
N ASP A 41 -4.00 14.34 4.21
CA ASP A 41 -4.84 14.38 5.40
C ASP A 41 -3.97 14.50 6.66
N ARG A 42 -4.47 15.27 7.64
CA ARG A 42 -3.81 15.51 8.93
C ARG A 42 -4.84 15.51 10.04
N PHE A 43 -4.89 14.43 10.80
CA PHE A 43 -5.83 14.26 11.91
C PHE A 43 -5.34 13.17 12.86
N GLY A 44 -5.92 13.14 14.07
CA GLY A 44 -5.55 12.18 15.10
C GLY A 44 -4.10 12.35 15.58
N ALA A 45 -3.72 11.53 16.55
CA ALA A 45 -2.35 11.45 17.03
C ALA A 45 -1.74 10.11 16.56
N PRO A 46 -0.57 10.14 15.88
CA PRO A 46 0.19 8.93 15.58
C PRO A 46 0.37 8.08 16.84
N PRO A 47 -0.02 6.79 16.83
CA PRO A 47 0.21 5.93 17.97
C PRO A 47 1.71 5.83 18.29
N PRO A 48 2.11 5.99 19.56
CA PRO A 48 3.53 6.01 19.92
C PRO A 48 4.21 4.68 19.59
N GLY A 49 5.39 4.74 18.97
CA GLY A 49 6.22 3.56 18.67
C GLY A 49 5.75 2.69 17.50
N VAL A 50 4.50 2.79 17.06
CA VAL A 50 3.92 1.93 16.00
C VAL A 50 4.68 2.07 14.68
N GLU A 51 5.07 3.27 14.28
CA GLU A 51 5.79 3.45 13.02
C GLU A 51 7.18 2.81 13.05
N LYS A 52 7.94 3.03 14.13
CA LYS A 52 9.28 2.44 14.30
C LYS A 52 9.20 0.91 14.27
N LEU A 53 8.21 0.36 14.96
CA LEU A 53 7.98 -1.08 15.01
C LEU A 53 7.57 -1.64 13.63
N ALA A 54 6.66 -0.97 12.93
CA ALA A 54 6.25 -1.36 11.58
C ALA A 54 7.42 -1.29 10.59
N GLN A 55 8.25 -0.25 10.65
CA GLN A 55 9.44 -0.15 9.80
C GLN A 55 10.44 -1.29 10.02
N ALA A 56 10.52 -1.81 11.25
CA ALA A 56 11.44 -2.89 11.59
C ALA A 56 10.90 -4.29 11.24
N THR A 57 9.58 -4.48 11.23
CA THR A 57 8.98 -5.84 11.25
C THR A 57 7.81 -6.07 10.31
N ALA A 58 7.25 -5.02 9.71
CA ALA A 58 6.08 -5.17 8.84
C ALA A 58 6.44 -5.88 7.53
N GLU A 59 5.44 -6.54 6.96
CA GLU A 59 5.49 -6.86 5.54
C GLU A 59 5.30 -5.58 4.74
N VAL A 60 6.26 -5.29 3.88
CA VAL A 60 6.29 -4.06 3.09
C VAL A 60 5.78 -4.35 1.69
N TYR A 61 4.80 -3.57 1.26
CA TYR A 61 4.27 -3.62 -0.09
C TYR A 61 4.42 -2.26 -0.78
N GLY A 62 4.70 -2.26 -2.09
CA GLY A 62 5.03 -1.07 -2.88
C GLY A 62 5.18 -1.35 -4.37
N PRO A 63 5.48 -0.33 -5.19
CA PRO A 63 6.03 -0.53 -6.52
C PRO A 63 7.41 -1.17 -6.36
N GLY A 64 7.46 -2.51 -6.46
CA GLY A 64 8.57 -3.39 -6.02
C GLY A 64 9.94 -3.18 -6.67
N ILE A 65 10.19 -2.05 -7.33
CA ILE A 65 11.45 -1.70 -8.00
C ILE A 65 12.19 -0.56 -7.24
N ALA A 66 11.50 0.24 -6.41
CA ALA A 66 12.07 1.45 -5.81
C ALA A 66 12.43 1.36 -4.31
N GLY A 67 12.14 0.24 -3.63
CA GLY A 67 12.17 0.17 -2.15
C GLY A 67 13.19 -0.77 -1.50
N GLY A 68 14.05 -1.44 -2.27
CA GLY A 68 15.05 -2.38 -1.76
C GLY A 68 14.54 -3.84 -1.60
N TYR A 69 15.43 -4.72 -1.13
CA TYR A 69 15.13 -6.14 -0.88
C TYR A 69 13.98 -6.28 0.12
N GLY A 70 12.90 -6.98 -0.25
CA GLY A 70 11.77 -7.29 0.64
C GLY A 70 10.48 -6.51 0.39
N VAL A 71 10.46 -5.57 -0.57
CA VAL A 71 9.21 -4.87 -0.98
C VAL A 71 8.43 -5.71 -1.98
N ARG A 72 7.21 -6.11 -1.61
CA ARG A 72 6.34 -6.95 -2.42
C ARG A 72 5.35 -6.12 -3.22
N TRP A 73 5.05 -6.50 -4.44
CA TRP A 73 3.96 -5.89 -5.16
C TRP A 73 2.61 -6.34 -4.57
N TRP A 74 1.70 -5.41 -4.27
CA TRP A 74 0.40 -5.74 -3.67
C TRP A 74 -0.71 -6.11 -4.67
N GLY A 75 -0.48 -5.89 -5.97
CA GLY A 75 -1.47 -6.20 -7.01
C GLY A 75 -2.48 -5.10 -7.30
N PRO A 76 -3.37 -5.26 -8.28
CA PRO A 76 -4.50 -4.36 -8.43
C PRO A 76 -5.46 -4.53 -7.25
N CYS A 77 -5.92 -3.43 -6.66
CA CYS A 77 -7.11 -3.40 -5.81
C CYS A 77 -8.18 -2.56 -6.53
N GLY A 78 -9.43 -2.57 -6.06
CA GLY A 78 -10.50 -1.72 -6.59
C GLY A 78 -10.25 -0.24 -6.29
N PRO A 79 -11.25 0.53 -5.78
CA PRO A 79 -11.01 1.90 -5.35
C PRO A 79 -9.82 1.97 -4.38
N SER A 80 -8.84 2.83 -4.68
CA SER A 80 -7.67 3.04 -3.84
C SER A 80 -7.31 4.51 -3.70
N ALA A 81 -6.77 4.88 -2.53
CA ALA A 81 -6.14 6.19 -2.35
C ALA A 81 -4.90 6.28 -3.24
N LYS A 82 -5.01 7.03 -4.35
CA LYS A 82 -3.95 7.22 -5.39
C LYS A 82 -2.61 7.77 -4.87
N THR A 83 -2.55 8.16 -3.60
CA THR A 83 -1.38 8.77 -2.95
C THR A 83 -0.61 7.77 -2.08
N THR A 84 -1.03 6.52 -2.03
CA THR A 84 -0.30 5.45 -1.33
C THR A 84 0.80 4.90 -2.23
N ASP A 85 2.05 5.12 -1.82
CA ASP A 85 3.23 4.54 -2.46
C ASP A 85 3.66 3.25 -1.78
N MET A 86 3.51 3.18 -0.45
CA MET A 86 3.94 2.07 0.37
C MET A 86 2.86 1.68 1.37
N LEU A 87 2.70 0.38 1.58
CA LEU A 87 1.87 -0.19 2.64
C LEU A 87 2.76 -1.06 3.53
N LEU A 88 2.79 -0.75 4.82
CA LEU A 88 3.41 -1.58 5.85
C LEU A 88 2.29 -2.31 6.58
N LEU A 89 2.20 -3.62 6.40
CA LEU A 89 1.19 -4.45 7.04
C LEU A 89 1.80 -5.18 8.23
N GLY A 90 1.34 -4.81 9.42
CA GLY A 90 1.83 -5.34 10.68
C GLY A 90 2.88 -4.47 11.37
N PRO A 91 3.31 -4.88 12.58
CA PRO A 91 2.74 -6.00 13.33
C PRO A 91 1.31 -5.69 13.80
N GLY A 92 0.52 -6.75 14.00
CA GLY A 92 -0.88 -6.63 14.40
C GLY A 92 -1.03 -5.80 15.69
N PRO A 93 -2.07 -4.95 15.79
CA PRO A 93 -3.20 -4.78 14.88
C PRO A 93 -3.00 -3.71 13.79
N TRP A 94 -1.77 -3.33 13.46
CA TRP A 94 -1.50 -2.11 12.70
C TRP A 94 -1.26 -2.34 11.22
N ALA A 95 -1.60 -1.33 10.42
CA ALA A 95 -1.07 -1.12 9.08
C ALA A 95 -0.82 0.36 8.84
N LEU A 96 0.17 0.70 8.03
CA LEU A 96 0.50 2.08 7.70
C LEU A 96 0.51 2.24 6.19
N THR A 97 -0.13 3.29 5.67
CA THR A 97 0.08 3.74 4.29
C THR A 97 0.97 4.97 4.29
N LYS A 98 1.96 4.98 3.38
CA LYS A 98 2.90 6.09 3.19
C LYS A 98 2.91 6.52 1.74
N GLY A 99 3.16 7.80 1.52
CA GLY A 99 3.16 8.41 0.19
C GLY A 99 2.68 9.84 0.25
N GLY A 100 2.24 10.37 -0.89
CA GLY A 100 1.62 11.68 -0.95
C GLY A 100 1.51 12.25 -2.35
N PRO A 101 1.08 13.52 -2.49
CA PRO A 101 0.97 14.17 -3.78
C PRO A 101 2.31 14.27 -4.50
N ARG A 102 2.24 14.06 -5.81
CA ARG A 102 3.30 14.42 -6.75
C ARG A 102 2.85 15.55 -7.66
N ALA A 103 3.74 16.48 -7.97
CA ALA A 103 3.59 17.48 -9.03
C ALA A 103 4.78 17.32 -9.97
N ASP A 104 4.52 17.21 -11.27
CA ASP A 104 5.55 17.01 -12.30
C ASP A 104 6.49 15.83 -12.01
N GLY A 105 5.97 14.76 -11.41
CA GLY A 105 6.74 13.58 -11.01
C GLY A 105 7.51 13.72 -9.70
N HIS A 106 7.56 14.92 -9.10
CA HIS A 106 8.26 15.19 -7.85
C HIS A 106 7.33 15.08 -6.64
N GLN A 107 7.82 14.46 -5.55
CA GLN A 107 7.09 14.39 -4.28
C GLN A 107 6.96 15.78 -3.66
N VAL A 108 5.75 16.29 -3.49
CA VAL A 108 5.49 17.64 -2.93
C VAL A 108 5.25 17.59 -1.42
N ALA A 109 4.58 16.54 -0.95
CA ALA A 109 4.42 16.24 0.46
C ALA A 109 4.46 14.74 0.66
N TYR A 110 5.09 14.29 1.74
CA TYR A 110 5.09 12.88 2.12
C TYR A 110 4.44 12.74 3.48
N GLY A 111 3.60 11.74 3.66
CA GLY A 111 2.89 11.52 4.91
C GLY A 111 2.74 10.06 5.25
N THR A 112 2.11 9.82 6.39
CA THR A 112 1.85 8.48 6.92
C THR A 112 0.48 8.48 7.55
N CYS A 113 -0.37 7.55 7.11
CA CYS A 113 -1.66 7.25 7.72
C CYS A 113 -1.57 5.92 8.47
N TYR A 114 -2.21 5.88 9.63
CA TYR A 114 -2.19 4.77 10.57
C TYR A 114 -3.57 4.13 10.59
N HIS A 115 -3.58 2.83 10.33
CA HIS A 115 -4.79 2.02 10.28
C HIS A 115 -4.72 0.96 11.35
N ARG A 116 -5.84 0.74 12.04
CA ARG A 116 -6.00 -0.29 13.04
C ARG A 116 -7.02 -1.31 12.56
N ARG A 117 -6.72 -2.59 12.75
CA ARG A 117 -7.71 -3.66 12.61
C ARG A 117 -8.63 -3.64 13.84
N GLU A 118 -9.91 -3.45 13.60
CA GLU A 118 -11.00 -3.50 14.56
C GLU A 118 -11.88 -4.74 14.27
N ALA A 119 -12.96 -4.94 15.03
CA ALA A 119 -13.81 -6.12 14.92
C ALA A 119 -14.57 -6.20 13.59
N ASP A 120 -14.92 -5.05 13.03
CA ASP A 120 -15.73 -4.86 11.82
C ASP A 120 -14.87 -4.56 10.57
N GLY A 121 -13.56 -4.36 10.72
CA GLY A 121 -12.68 -4.14 9.59
C GLY A 121 -11.46 -3.29 9.91
N TRP A 122 -10.99 -2.55 8.91
CA TRP A 122 -9.88 -1.62 9.07
C TRP A 122 -10.41 -0.21 9.23
N ARG A 123 -9.78 0.58 10.12
CA ARG A 123 -10.11 1.97 10.33
C ARG A 123 -8.86 2.83 10.34
N THR A 124 -8.89 3.98 9.68
CA THR A 124 -7.84 5.00 9.83
C THR A 124 -8.05 5.76 11.13
N VAL A 125 -7.04 5.77 11.99
CA VAL A 125 -7.08 6.42 13.30
C VAL A 125 -6.27 7.72 13.36
N ALA A 126 -5.29 7.88 12.48
CA ALA A 126 -4.49 9.09 12.37
C ALA A 126 -3.86 9.22 10.98
N CYS A 127 -3.56 10.45 10.58
CA CYS A 127 -2.67 10.77 9.48
C CYS A 127 -1.78 11.95 9.85
N ARG A 128 -0.52 11.89 9.43
CA ARG A 128 0.45 12.98 9.57
C ARG A 128 1.12 13.29 8.24
N ILE A 129 1.51 14.55 8.09
CA ILE A 129 2.45 15.00 7.06
C ILE A 129 3.83 14.98 7.70
N ASN A 130 4.76 14.24 7.09
CA ASN A 130 6.15 14.17 7.51
C ASN A 130 6.83 15.45 7.01
N ARG A 131 7.38 16.23 7.94
CA ARG A 131 8.20 17.41 7.64
C ARG A 131 9.65 17.07 7.88
#